data_AF-A0A849QYR6-F1
#
_entry.id   AF-A0A849QYR6-F1
#
_cell.length_a   1.000
_cell.length_b   1.000
_cell.length_c   1.000
_cell.angle_alpha   90.00
_cell.angle_beta   90.00
_cell.angle_gamma   90.00
#
_symmetry.space_group_name_H-M   'P 1'
#
loop_
_entity.id
_entity.type
_entity.pdbx_description
1 polymer ?
#
loop_
_entity_poly.entity_id
_entity_poly.type
_entity_poly.pdbx_seq_one_letter_code
_entity_poly.pdbx_strand_id
1 'polypeptide(L)'
;MNTHCKHESCGVTENIWLPYKYEGRSRGLKSHPYCIYCGVVKNISPDRAKPMGYYTNRLARMSTTKVQLRLIVKELESICFDDTYALTRSNQEKVFNHVVQKYC
;
A
#
# COMPACT_ATOMS: atom_id res chain seq x y z
N MET A 1 15.72 7.06 0.56
CA MET A 1 15.06 5.81 0.09
C MET A 1 14.41 6.15 -1.24
N ASN A 2 14.74 5.41 -2.32
CA ASN A 2 14.16 5.68 -3.65
C ASN A 2 12.64 5.50 -3.58
N THR A 3 11.90 6.60 -3.68
CA THR A 3 10.44 6.69 -3.52
C THR A 3 9.66 6.06 -4.68
N HIS A 4 10.34 5.57 -5.72
CA HIS A 4 9.71 4.97 -6.90
C HIS A 4 10.41 3.68 -7.34
N CYS A 5 10.46 2.68 -6.47
CA CYS A 5 10.84 1.34 -6.91
C CYS A 5 9.69 0.69 -7.69
N LYS A 6 9.95 0.15 -8.89
CA LYS A 6 8.95 -0.60 -9.67
C LYS A 6 8.65 -2.00 -9.10
N HIS A 7 9.40 -2.41 -8.06
CA HIS A 7 9.33 -3.70 -7.39
C HIS A 7 9.43 -4.92 -8.32
N GLU A 8 10.59 -5.58 -8.26
CA GLU A 8 10.79 -6.90 -8.87
C GLU A 8 11.05 -7.93 -7.77
N SER A 9 10.26 -9.00 -7.75
CA SER A 9 10.37 -10.02 -6.70
C SER A 9 11.60 -10.90 -6.94
N CYS A 10 12.29 -11.28 -5.88
CA CYS A 10 13.34 -12.29 -5.91
C CYS A 10 12.84 -13.64 -6.44
N GLY A 11 13.79 -14.53 -6.78
CA GLY A 11 13.50 -15.90 -7.17
C GLY A 11 12.85 -16.70 -6.05
N VAL A 12 12.11 -17.76 -6.40
CA VAL A 12 11.35 -18.58 -5.43
C VAL A 12 12.26 -19.22 -4.37
N THR A 13 13.49 -19.56 -4.75
CA THR A 13 14.52 -20.15 -3.86
C THR A 13 15.17 -19.14 -2.93
N GLU A 14 15.05 -17.85 -3.22
CA GLU A 14 15.68 -16.76 -2.48
C GLU A 14 14.75 -16.14 -1.44
N ASN A 15 13.48 -16.57 -1.41
CA ASN A 15 12.48 -16.05 -0.49
C ASN A 15 12.94 -16.19 0.97
N ILE A 16 12.61 -15.18 1.76
CA ILE A 16 12.89 -15.18 3.19
C ILE A 16 11.72 -15.78 3.96
N TRP A 17 12.03 -16.49 5.04
CA TRP A 17 11.02 -17.07 5.93
C TRP A 17 10.71 -16.10 7.07
N LEU A 18 9.47 -15.62 7.11
CA LEU A 18 9.04 -14.65 8.12
C LEU A 18 7.82 -15.17 8.91
N PRO A 19 7.64 -14.71 10.16
CA PRO A 19 6.44 -15.00 10.93
C PRO A 19 5.18 -14.59 10.19
N TYR A 20 4.26 -15.54 10.00
CA TYR A 20 3.01 -15.33 9.31
C TYR A 20 1.86 -15.28 10.31
N LYS A 21 1.12 -14.17 10.28
CA LYS A 21 -0.11 -14.00 11.05
C LYS A 21 -1.29 -13.91 10.09
N TYR A 22 -2.37 -14.57 10.45
CA TYR A 22 -3.63 -14.51 9.71
C TYR A 22 -4.78 -14.43 10.71
N GLU A 23 -5.66 -13.44 10.56
CA GLU A 23 -6.77 -13.17 11.48
C GLU A 23 -6.34 -13.12 12.96
N GLY A 24 -5.23 -12.43 13.23
CA GLY A 24 -4.69 -12.27 14.59
C GLY A 24 -3.99 -13.50 15.17
N ARG A 25 -3.98 -14.65 14.47
CA ARG A 25 -3.34 -15.88 14.92
C ARG A 25 -2.01 -16.11 14.23
N SER A 26 -0.98 -16.46 15.00
CA SER A 26 0.32 -16.90 14.46
C SER A 26 0.16 -18.28 13.81
N ARG A 27 0.61 -18.41 12.55
CA ARG A 27 0.58 -19.65 11.77
C ARG A 27 1.99 -20.16 11.43
N GLY A 28 2.97 -19.86 12.28
CA GLY A 28 4.37 -20.22 12.08
C GLY A 28 5.07 -19.30 11.08
N LEU A 29 5.96 -19.87 10.27
CA LEU A 29 6.70 -19.15 9.23
C LEU A 29 6.06 -19.38 7.85
N LYS A 30 6.12 -18.37 6.99
CA LYS A 30 5.76 -18.48 5.58
C LYS A 30 6.89 -17.93 4.72
N SER A 31 6.95 -18.37 3.47
CA SER A 31 7.90 -17.88 2.48
C SER A 31 7.42 -16.52 1.92
N HIS A 32 8.25 -15.49 2.02
CA HIS A 32 7.98 -14.13 1.56
C HIS A 32 9.00 -13.70 0.49
N PRO A 33 8.56 -13.32 -0.71
CA PRO A 33 9.40 -12.64 -1.66
C PRO A 33 9.77 -11.24 -1.14
N TYR A 34 10.94 -10.74 -1.56
CA TYR A 34 11.34 -9.35 -1.36
C TYR A 34 11.73 -8.74 -2.69
N CYS A 35 11.77 -7.41 -2.75
CA CYS A 35 12.24 -6.71 -3.93
C CYS A 35 13.76 -6.73 -4.03
N ILE A 36 14.31 -7.23 -5.14
CA ILE A 36 15.77 -7.30 -5.36
C ILE A 36 16.45 -5.93 -5.41
N TYR A 37 15.71 -4.85 -5.69
CA TYR A 37 16.27 -3.51 -5.82
C TYR A 37 16.22 -2.69 -4.53
N CYS A 38 15.16 -2.84 -3.71
CA CYS A 38 14.95 -2.02 -2.51
C CYS A 38 14.86 -2.81 -1.21
N GLY A 39 14.87 -4.15 -1.27
CA GLY A 39 14.80 -5.04 -0.11
C GLY A 39 13.43 -5.10 0.57
N VAL A 40 12.43 -4.34 0.10
CA VAL A 40 11.09 -4.32 0.69
C VAL A 40 10.42 -5.69 0.52
N VAL A 41 9.82 -6.19 1.59
CA VAL A 41 9.16 -7.50 1.60
C VAL A 41 7.74 -7.39 1.03
N LYS A 42 7.39 -8.32 0.15
CA LYS A 42 6.07 -8.38 -0.47
C LYS A 42 4.99 -8.72 0.55
N ASN A 43 3.88 -8.00 0.46
CA ASN A 43 2.65 -8.36 1.14
C ASN A 43 2.00 -9.57 0.45
N ILE A 44 2.09 -10.73 1.11
CA ILE A 44 1.47 -11.99 0.64
C ILE A 44 0.11 -12.27 1.28
N SER A 45 -0.38 -11.38 2.14
CA SER A 45 -1.69 -11.50 2.77
C SER A 45 -2.80 -11.21 1.76
N PRO A 46 -4.07 -11.57 2.05
CA PRO A 46 -5.20 -11.16 1.23
C PRO A 46 -5.55 -9.67 1.37
N ASP A 47 -5.14 -9.02 2.46
CA ASP A 47 -5.30 -7.58 2.68
C ASP A 47 -4.25 -6.79 1.88
N ARG A 48 -4.46 -6.72 0.55
CA ARG A 48 -3.54 -6.05 -0.38
C ARG A 48 -4.01 -4.65 -0.72
N ALA A 49 -3.05 -3.74 -0.73
CA ALA A 49 -3.23 -2.37 -1.19
C ALA A 49 -3.84 -2.28 -2.60
N LYS A 50 -4.53 -1.17 -2.85
CA LYS A 50 -5.15 -0.82 -4.13
C LYS A 50 -4.37 0.33 -4.79
N PRO A 51 -4.36 0.39 -6.13
CA PRO A 51 -3.72 1.49 -6.85
C PRO A 51 -4.44 2.82 -6.56
N MET A 52 -3.74 3.94 -6.76
CA MET A 52 -4.29 5.30 -6.57
C MET A 52 -5.65 5.49 -7.26
N GLY A 53 -5.80 4.96 -8.48
CA GLY A 53 -7.04 5.01 -9.27
C GLY A 53 -8.30 4.51 -8.54
N TYR A 54 -8.15 3.53 -7.63
CA TYR A 54 -9.25 3.05 -6.81
C TYR A 54 -9.80 4.15 -5.87
N TYR A 55 -8.90 4.89 -5.24
CA TYR A 55 -9.23 5.93 -4.27
C TYR A 55 -9.66 7.24 -4.95
N THR A 56 -9.06 7.60 -6.09
CA THR A 56 -9.53 8.75 -6.88
C THR A 56 -10.96 8.55 -7.38
N ASN A 57 -11.32 7.34 -7.80
CA ASN A 57 -12.70 7.01 -8.18
C ASN A 57 -13.67 7.10 -7.00
N ARG A 58 -13.21 6.84 -5.77
CA ARG A 58 -14.02 7.02 -4.55
C ARG A 58 -14.23 8.51 -4.24
N LEU A 59 -13.18 9.32 -4.34
CA LEU A 59 -13.27 10.78 -4.20
C LEU A 59 -14.20 11.40 -5.24
N ALA A 60 -14.15 10.95 -6.49
CA ALA A 60 -15.00 11.45 -7.56
C ALA A 60 -16.51 11.23 -7.32
N ARG A 61 -16.89 10.32 -6.41
CA ARG A 61 -18.28 10.06 -6.01
C ARG A 61 -18.72 10.89 -4.81
N MET A 62 -17.81 11.63 -4.18
CA MET A 62 -18.08 12.51 -3.05
C MET A 62 -18.30 13.95 -3.55
N SER A 63 -18.93 14.78 -2.74
CA SER A 63 -19.12 16.22 -3.00
C SER A 63 -17.82 17.01 -2.75
N THR A 64 -16.71 16.58 -3.34
CA THR A 64 -15.38 17.19 -3.16
C THR A 64 -15.11 18.23 -4.23
N THR A 65 -14.63 19.41 -3.85
CA THR A 65 -14.22 20.42 -4.83
C THR A 65 -12.95 19.99 -5.59
N LYS A 66 -12.73 20.55 -6.79
CA LYS A 66 -11.50 20.29 -7.58
C LYS A 66 -10.22 20.63 -6.80
N VAL A 67 -10.25 21.66 -5.96
CA VAL A 67 -9.10 22.09 -5.15
C VAL A 67 -8.81 21.06 -4.05
N GLN A 68 -9.84 20.64 -3.30
CA GLN A 68 -9.70 19.61 -2.26
C GLN A 68 -9.19 18.29 -2.85
N LEU A 69 -9.76 17.84 -3.98
CA LEU A 69 -9.30 16.63 -4.67
C LEU A 69 -7.81 16.73 -5.03
N ARG A 70 -7.37 17.87 -5.56
CA ARG A 70 -5.96 18.08 -5.94
C ARG A 70 -5.03 18.09 -4.73
N LEU A 71 -5.46 18.66 -3.60
CA LEU A 71 -4.69 18.66 -2.34
C LEU A 71 -4.56 17.25 -1.78
N ILE A 72 -5.67 16.51 -1.72
CA ILE A 72 -5.69 15.12 -1.24
C ILE A 72 -4.76 14.24 -2.09
N VAL A 73 -4.90 14.28 -3.42
CA VAL A 73 -4.07 13.47 -4.32
C VAL A 73 -2.59 13.78 -4.16
N LYS A 74 -2.22 15.08 -4.08
CA LYS A 74 -0.82 15.47 -3.87
C LYS A 74 -0.23 14.96 -2.56
N GLU A 75 -1.00 14.97 -1.47
CA GLU A 75 -0.52 14.45 -0.19
C GLU A 75 -0.41 12.91 -0.20
N LEU A 76 -1.31 12.21 -0.88
CA LEU A 76 -1.21 10.75 -1.03
C LEU A 76 -0.01 10.35 -1.93
N GLU A 77 0.27 11.11 -2.99
CA GLU A 77 1.43 10.90 -3.85
C GLU A 77 2.76 11.10 -3.09
N SER A 78 2.84 12.11 -2.22
CA SER A 78 4.08 12.41 -1.49
C SER A 78 4.51 11.32 -0.51
N ILE A 79 3.57 10.46 -0.09
CA ILE A 79 3.80 9.35 0.84
C ILE A 79 3.86 7.97 0.15
N CYS A 80 3.97 7.93 -1.18
CA CYS A 80 4.01 6.67 -1.95
C CYS A 80 2.82 5.75 -1.66
N PHE A 81 1.63 6.34 -1.52
CA PHE A 81 0.41 5.65 -1.09
C PHE A 81 0.01 4.48 -2.00
N ASP A 82 0.46 4.47 -3.25
CA ASP A 82 0.10 3.50 -4.29
C ASP A 82 1.04 2.28 -4.38
N ASP A 83 1.93 2.08 -3.41
CA ASP A 83 2.76 0.87 -3.34
C ASP A 83 1.91 -0.38 -3.04
N THR A 84 1.41 -1.00 -4.12
CA THR A 84 0.63 -2.24 -4.05
C THR A 84 1.47 -3.49 -3.77
N TYR A 85 2.80 -3.39 -3.74
CA TYR A 85 3.68 -4.52 -3.49
C TYR A 85 3.78 -4.84 -2.01
N ALA A 86 3.94 -3.82 -1.17
CA ALA A 86 4.24 -3.97 0.25
C ALA A 86 3.09 -3.54 1.18
N LEU A 87 2.25 -2.59 0.76
CA LEU A 87 1.23 -2.03 1.65
C LEU A 87 0.00 -2.94 1.79
N THR A 88 -0.68 -2.77 2.92
CA THR A 88 -2.00 -3.37 3.17
C THR A 88 -3.09 -2.37 2.84
N ARG A 89 -4.27 -2.86 2.43
CA ARG A 89 -5.40 -1.98 2.16
C ARG A 89 -5.94 -1.39 3.46
N SER A 90 -5.94 -2.12 4.58
CA SER A 90 -6.35 -1.58 5.88
C SER A 90 -5.51 -0.35 6.28
N ASN A 91 -4.19 -0.37 6.03
CA ASN A 91 -3.33 0.78 6.29
C ASN A 91 -3.63 1.94 5.33
N GLN A 92 -3.81 1.65 4.04
CA GLN A 92 -4.23 2.67 3.08
C GLN A 92 -5.56 3.32 3.46
N GLU A 93 -6.56 2.55 3.93
CA GLU A 93 -7.84 3.11 4.35
C GLU A 93 -7.71 4.07 5.53
N LYS A 94 -6.85 3.76 6.52
CA LYS A 94 -6.58 4.66 7.65
C LYS A 94 -5.95 5.97 7.17
N VAL A 95 -4.90 5.88 6.35
CA VAL A 95 -4.19 7.04 5.80
C VAL A 95 -5.11 7.88 4.92
N PHE A 96 -5.87 7.22 4.03
CA PHE A 96 -6.82 7.88 3.15
C PHE A 96 -7.88 8.64 3.94
N ASN A 97 -8.52 8.01 4.93
CA ASN A 97 -9.53 8.67 5.74
C ASN A 97 -8.95 9.88 6.48
N HIS A 98 -7.73 9.78 7.01
CA HIS A 98 -7.04 10.89 7.67
C HIS A 98 -6.79 12.07 6.73
N VAL A 99 -6.23 11.82 5.53
CA VAL A 99 -5.95 12.87 4.55
C VAL A 99 -7.25 13.50 4.02
N VAL A 100 -8.30 12.69 3.80
CA VAL A 100 -9.60 13.20 3.36
C VAL A 100 -10.21 14.13 4.41
N GLN A 101 -10.21 13.74 5.69
CA GLN A 101 -10.71 14.56 6.80
C GLN A 101 -9.95 15.88 6.99
N LYS A 102 -8.68 15.93 6.58
CA LYS A 102 -7.87 17.15 6.65
C LYS A 102 -8.33 18.22 5.66
N TYR A 103 -8.93 17.82 4.53
CA TYR A 103 -9.27 18.72 3.42
C TYR A 103 -10.77 18.82 3.11
N CYS A 104 -11.59 17.89 3.63
CA CYS A 104 -13.04 17.88 3.49
C CYS A 104 -13.70 18.23 4.82
#